data_AF-S8E0F6-F1
#
_entry.id   AF-S8E0F6-F1
#
_cell.length_a   1.000
_cell.length_b   1.000
_cell.length_c   1.000
_cell.angle_alpha   90.00
_cell.angle_beta   90.00
_cell.angle_gamma   90.00
#
_symmetry.space_group_name_H-M   'P 1'
#
loop_
_entity.id
_entity.type
_entity.pdbx_description
1 polymer ?
#
loop_
_entity_poly.entity_id
_entity_poly.type
_entity_poly.pdbx_seq_one_letter_code
_entity_poly.pdbx_strand_id
1 'polypeptide(L)'
;YLAAAEKMGMNPIHCLVVEDSVIGVEAGKAAGMKVVAVPSVRLGNDTNPYSIADSILDSLLEFEPESWGLPPFEDLIGNAVPIEPIHITGSLREG
;
A
#
# COMPACT_ATOMS: atom_id res chain seq x y z
N TYR A 1 -5.59 -2.50 15.78
CA TYR A 1 -4.58 -1.47 15.48
C TYR A 1 -3.74 -1.02 16.68
N LEU A 2 -4.33 -0.41 17.72
CA LEU A 2 -3.57 0.10 18.88
C LEU A 2 -2.62 -0.94 19.52
N ALA A 3 -3.09 -2.18 19.73
CA ALA A 3 -2.25 -3.25 20.28
C ALA A 3 -1.06 -3.63 19.39
N ALA A 4 -1.15 -3.45 18.06
CA ALA A 4 -0.03 -3.69 17.16
C ALA A 4 1.00 -2.56 17.26
N ALA A 5 0.55 -1.30 17.30
CA ALA A 5 1.42 -0.14 17.51
C ALA A 5 2.15 -0.24 18.86
N GLU A 6 1.45 -0.60 19.93
CA GLU A 6 2.04 -0.82 21.25
C GLU A 6 3.12 -1.91 21.23
N LYS A 7 2.86 -3.06 20.60
CA LYS A 7 3.84 -4.14 20.46
C LYS A 7 5.09 -3.72 19.66
N MET A 8 4.93 -2.80 18.71
CA MET A 8 6.04 -2.24 17.93
C MET A 8 6.72 -1.05 18.62
N GLY A 9 6.21 -0.60 19.78
CA GLY A 9 6.70 0.61 20.45
C GLY A 9 6.46 1.90 19.66
N MET A 10 5.50 1.89 18.73
CA MET A 10 5.21 3.01 17.83
C MET A 10 3.99 3.81 18.31
N ASN A 11 4.03 5.13 18.11
CA ASN A 11 2.85 5.97 18.28
C ASN A 11 1.89 5.74 17.10
N PRO A 12 0.59 5.48 17.32
CA PRO A 12 -0.40 5.30 16.25
C PRO A 12 -0.41 6.39 15.17
N ILE A 13 -0.10 7.65 15.52
CA ILE A 13 -0.05 8.75 14.55
C ILE A 13 1.05 8.58 13.49
N HIS A 14 2.05 7.73 13.77
CA HIS A 14 3.14 7.37 12.87
C HIS A 14 2.92 6.02 12.18
N CYS A 15 1.74 5.41 12.33
CA CYS A 15 1.40 4.15 11.68
C CYS A 15 0.58 4.43 10.41
N LEU A 16 0.92 3.68 9.35
CA LEU A 16 0.14 3.56 8.13
C LEU A 16 -0.52 2.17 8.11
N VAL A 17 -1.83 2.14 7.93
CA VAL A 17 -2.64 0.93 7.83
C VAL A 17 -3.03 0.73 6.37
N VAL A 18 -2.90 -0.50 5.88
CA VAL A 18 -3.47 -0.94 4.60
C VAL A 18 -4.63 -1.88 4.92
N GLU A 19 -5.82 -1.58 4.42
CA GLU A 19 -7.05 -2.31 4.76
C GLU A 19 -7.94 -2.56 3.56
N ASP A 20 -8.60 -3.72 3.50
CA ASP A 20 -9.50 -4.11 2.39
C ASP A 20 -10.98 -4.07 2.77
N SER A 21 -11.29 -3.81 4.05
CA SER A 21 -12.64 -3.82 4.62
C SER A 21 -13.02 -2.48 5.25
N VAL A 22 -14.30 -2.12 5.16
CA VAL A 22 -14.83 -0.87 5.74
C VAL A 22 -14.62 -0.82 7.25
N ILE A 23 -14.90 -1.93 7.95
CA ILE A 23 -14.71 -2.06 9.41
C ILE A 23 -13.23 -1.87 9.78
N GLY A 24 -12.32 -2.44 8.97
CA GLY A 24 -10.89 -2.28 9.14
C GLY A 24 -10.44 -0.82 9.00
N VAL A 25 -10.94 -0.13 7.97
CA VAL A 25 -10.70 1.30 7.77
C VAL A 25 -11.20 2.12 8.95
N GLU A 26 -12.45 1.92 9.37
CA GLU A 26 -13.03 2.60 10.54
C GLU A 26 -12.17 2.37 11.80
N ALA A 27 -11.72 1.13 12.03
CA ALA A 27 -10.86 0.80 13.16
C ALA A 27 -9.49 1.50 13.09
N GLY A 28 -8.89 1.61 11.91
CA GLY A 28 -7.63 2.32 11.69
C GLY A 28 -7.77 3.82 11.95
N LYS A 29 -8.84 4.43 11.43
CA LYS A 29 -9.14 5.86 11.67
C LYS A 29 -9.45 6.13 13.13
N ALA A 30 -10.25 5.29 13.79
CA ALA A 30 -10.55 5.40 15.22
C ALA A 30 -9.30 5.26 16.11
N ALA A 31 -8.29 4.50 15.65
CA ALA A 31 -7.00 4.40 16.33
C ALA A 31 -6.07 5.62 16.11
N GLY A 32 -6.50 6.63 15.33
CA GLY A 32 -5.70 7.81 15.02
C GLY A 32 -4.60 7.56 13.98
N MET A 33 -4.69 6.48 13.21
CA MET A 33 -3.72 6.09 12.18
C MET A 33 -4.09 6.66 10.82
N LYS A 34 -3.10 6.71 9.92
CA LYS A 34 -3.34 6.90 8.48
C LYS A 34 -3.80 5.58 7.87
N VAL A 35 -4.73 5.63 6.93
CA VAL A 35 -5.31 4.42 6.31
C VAL A 35 -5.35 4.53 4.79
N VAL A 36 -4.77 3.54 4.10
CA VAL A 36 -4.93 3.28 2.67
C VAL A 36 -5.92 2.13 2.51
N ALA A 37 -7.03 2.37 1.84
CA ALA A 37 -8.00 1.34 1.52
C ALA A 37 -7.64 0.67 0.18
N VAL A 38 -7.69 -0.66 0.13
CA VAL A 38 -7.56 -1.46 -1.10
C VAL A 38 -8.76 -2.43 -1.16
N PRO A 39 -9.94 -1.95 -1.61
CA PRO A 39 -11.18 -2.72 -1.49
C PRO A 39 -11.12 -4.08 -2.19
N SER A 40 -11.41 -5.16 -1.46
CA SER A 40 -11.46 -6.51 -2.04
C SER A 40 -12.66 -6.72 -2.98
N VAL A 41 -13.73 -5.95 -2.79
CA VAL A 41 -14.92 -5.93 -3.67
C VAL A 41 -15.33 -4.49 -3.95
N ARG A 42 -15.43 -4.14 -5.23
CA ARG A 42 -16.01 -2.85 -5.64
C ARG A 42 -17.54 -2.94 -5.54
N LEU A 43 -18.13 -2.16 -4.64
CA LEU A 43 -19.57 -1.91 -4.70
C LEU A 43 -19.81 -0.82 -5.76
N GLY A 44 -20.61 -1.12 -6.78
CA GLY A 44 -21.01 -0.18 -7.82
C GLY A 44 -22.09 0.82 -7.38
N ASN A 45 -22.12 1.20 -6.10
CA ASN A 45 -23.08 2.17 -5.57
C ASN A 45 -22.50 3.59 -5.55
N ASP A 46 -23.38 4.59 -5.57
CA ASP A 46 -23.00 6.01 -5.67
C ASP A 46 -22.19 6.54 -4.47
N THR A 47 -22.17 5.80 -3.36
CA THR A 47 -21.45 6.16 -2.14
C THR A 47 -20.27 5.23 -1.91
N ASN A 48 -19.05 5.75 -2.05
CA ASN A 48 -17.83 5.01 -1.73
C ASN A 48 -17.72 4.79 -0.20
N PRO A 49 -17.89 3.55 0.31
CA PRO A 49 -17.89 3.29 1.74
C PRO A 49 -16.49 3.44 2.39
N TYR A 50 -15.45 3.58 1.58
CA TYR A 50 -14.07 3.79 2.03
C TYR A 50 -13.68 5.28 2.09
N SER A 51 -14.64 6.20 1.92
CA SER A 51 -14.40 7.65 1.85
C SER A 51 -13.71 8.28 3.08
N ILE A 52 -13.69 7.59 4.22
CA ILE A 52 -12.97 8.02 5.42
C ILE A 52 -11.46 7.68 5.41
N ALA A 53 -11.03 6.83 4.47
CA ALA A 53 -9.61 6.50 4.28
C ALA A 53 -8.84 7.73 3.76
N ASP A 54 -7.54 7.76 4.04
CA ASP A 54 -6.66 8.83 3.55
C ASP A 54 -6.30 8.65 2.07
N SER A 55 -6.32 7.41 1.57
CA SER A 55 -6.22 7.08 0.15
C SER A 55 -7.00 5.80 -0.16
N ILE A 56 -7.44 5.64 -1.40
CA ILE A 56 -8.15 4.45 -1.89
C ILE A 56 -7.44 4.03 -3.18
N LEU A 57 -6.90 2.82 -3.19
CA LEU A 57 -6.20 2.24 -4.34
C LEU A 57 -7.04 1.12 -4.94
N ASP A 58 -6.92 0.96 -6.25
CA ASP A 58 -7.57 -0.13 -6.97
C ASP A 58 -6.78 -1.44 -6.83
N SER A 59 -5.48 -1.34 -6.54
CA SER A 59 -4.56 -2.46 -6.32
C SER A 59 -3.40 -2.02 -5.44
N LEU A 60 -2.84 -2.96 -4.67
CA LEU A 60 -1.59 -2.71 -3.94
C LEU A 60 -0.39 -2.43 -4.85
N LEU A 61 -0.47 -2.82 -6.13
CA LEU A 61 0.56 -2.49 -7.13
C LEU A 61 0.64 -0.99 -7.44
N GLU A 62 -0.37 -0.20 -7.07
CA GLU A 62 -0.41 1.25 -7.23
C GLU A 62 0.12 1.99 -5.99
N PHE A 63 0.55 1.26 -4.96
CA PHE A 63 1.05 1.88 -3.74
C PHE A 63 2.40 2.57 -4.03
N GLU A 64 2.45 3.88 -3.80
CA GLU A 64 3.66 4.72 -3.89
C GLU A 64 4.15 5.07 -2.47
N PRO A 65 5.13 4.33 -1.91
CA PRO A 65 5.64 4.57 -0.55
C PRO A 65 6.11 6.01 -0.30
N GLU A 66 6.64 6.67 -1.33
CA GLU A 66 7.23 8.00 -1.27
C GLU A 66 6.19 9.06 -0.92
N SER A 67 4.93 8.88 -1.33
CA SER A 67 3.82 9.75 -0.96
C SER A 67 3.53 9.78 0.55
N TRP A 68 4.02 8.77 1.28
CA TRP A 68 3.92 8.61 2.73
C TRP A 68 5.25 8.89 3.45
N GLY A 69 6.28 9.34 2.73
CA GLY A 69 7.63 9.56 3.27
C GLY A 69 8.41 8.27 3.54
N LEU A 70 7.99 7.15 2.93
CA LEU A 70 8.71 5.88 2.99
C LEU A 70 9.70 5.78 1.80
N PRO A 71 10.75 4.94 1.90
CA PRO A 71 11.66 4.68 0.78
C PRO A 71 10.94 4.08 -0.43
N PRO A 72 11.36 4.39 -1.67
CA PRO A 72 10.82 3.78 -2.88
C PRO A 72 11.08 2.28 -2.92
N PHE A 73 10.30 1.55 -3.70
CA PHE A 73 10.62 0.15 -4.04
C PHE A 73 11.84 0.11 -4.98
N GLU A 74 12.86 -0.69 -4.65
CA GLU A 74 14.09 -0.82 -5.43
C GLU A 74 14.01 -1.92 -6.51
N ASP A 75 12.98 -2.76 -6.45
CA ASP A 75 12.77 -3.93 -7.30
C ASP A 75 11.83 -3.67 -8.49
N LEU A 76 11.37 -2.43 -8.67
CA LEU A 76 10.54 -2.02 -9.80
C LEU A 76 11.38 -1.81 -11.07
N ILE A 77 11.03 -2.51 -12.15
CA ILE A 77 11.57 -2.28 -13.49
C ILE A 77 10.45 -1.76 -14.38
N GLY A 78 10.53 -0.50 -14.79
CA GLY A 78 9.51 0.12 -15.64
C GLY A 78 8.11 0.12 -15.02
N ASN A 79 8.00 0.38 -13.71
CA ASN A 79 6.77 0.34 -12.90
C ASN A 79 6.12 -1.05 -12.80
N ALA A 80 6.86 -2.13 -13.03
CA ALA A 80 6.40 -3.50 -12.83
C ALA A 80 7.35 -4.26 -11.90
N VAL A 81 6.78 -5.10 -11.02
CA VAL A 81 7.54 -6.10 -10.27
C VAL A 81 7.77 -7.30 -11.20
N PRO A 82 9.02 -7.63 -11.56
CA PRO A 82 9.29 -8.83 -12.36
C PRO A 82 8.90 -10.07 -11.54
N ILE A 83 7.87 -10.80 -11.98
CA ILE A 83 7.42 -12.04 -11.31
C ILE A 83 8.44 -13.18 -11.54
N GLU A 84 9.29 -13.05 -12.58
CA GLU A 84 10.37 -13.98 -12.90
C GLU A 84 11.73 -13.28 -13.05
N PRO A 85 12.85 -13.98 -12.75
CA PRO A 85 14.18 -13.42 -12.97
C PRO A 85 14.41 -13.15 -14.46
N ILE A 86 14.68 -11.89 -14.81
CA ILE A 86 15.05 -11.50 -16.16
C ILE A 86 16.46 -12.02 -16.45
N HIS A 87 16.57 -13.05 -17.29
CA HIS A 87 17.85 -13.52 -17.81
C HIS A 87 18.20 -12.77 -19.10
N ILE A 88 18.97 -11.70 -18.99
CA ILE A 88 19.54 -11.03 -20.15
C ILE A 88 20.81 -11.77 -20.57
N THR A 89 20.74 -12.55 -21.65
CA THR A 89 21.94 -13.09 -22.30
C THR A 89 22.25 -12.26 -23.55
N GLY A 90 23.46 -11.69 -23.59
CA GLY A 90 23.96 -10.93 -24.73
C GLY A 90 25.42 -11.29 -24.96
N SER A 91 25.82 -11.43 -26.22
CA SER A 91 27.23 -11.55 -26.58
C SER A 91 27.77 -10.15 -26.86
N LEU A 92 28.71 -9.69 -26.02
CA LEU A 92 29.49 -8.49 -26.31
C LEU A 92 30.40 -8.80 -27.50
N ARG A 93 30.16 -8.17 -28.64
CA ARG A 93 31.15 -8.10 -29.71
C ARG A 93 31.98 -6.85 -29.45
N GLU A 94 33.17 -7.04 -28.88
CA GLU A 94 34.21 -6.02 -28.93
C GLU A 94 34.58 -5.82 -30.40
N GLY A 95 34.50 -4.56 -30.87
CA GLY A 95 34.88 -4.15 -32.22
C GLY A 95 36.36 -3.82 -32.33
#